data_AF-A0A9E4MI54-F1
#
_entry.id   AF-A0A9E4MI54-F1
#
_cell.length_a   1.000
_cell.length_b   1.000
_cell.length_c   1.000
_cell.angle_alpha   90.00
_cell.angle_beta   90.00
_cell.angle_gamma   90.00
#
_symmetry.space_group_name_H-M   'P 1'
#
loop_
_entity.id
_entity.type
_entity.pdbx_description
1 polymer ?
#
loop_
_entity_poly.entity_id
_entity_poly.type
_entity_poly.pdbx_seq_one_letter_code
_entity_poly.pdbx_strand_id
1 'polypeptide(L)'
;MKPRDLFLARDLTEAEAQQYLAAHGFRDPAAVDEQLQQLADDLPTRLALGELAGLLIETLTEAPDPEAAAVGFCRYVANRFPKGSFIGYLQDDPRTLQILTRLLGASPLLGEILIRNPEYLHWLHRELDCPPPDRDDYQTEVEQLLAQDAEGEHRLDMLKRFQRRETLRIAGRDLLDKDTLRSTTEQLSNLADIVIDGALRVARDALEASGGGRAPGSLAVIGMGRLGGRELNFSSEIDLFCVYEAHDPDDRAADACFRTLARELTRGLAEQTGAGYLYRVGRGLQSAGEPGAPAGSMQHSLQRCKRLAEQSEQFALIKMRPVAGDLTLGERFLELVRPLVYRARPDPADVAALARRAMQAARDHAGPAAERDVRNGPGGSREVELAVQLLQLLHGKQHPDLRDANTLSALARLRARGLVDDALGNSLAEAYSFLRTVEHRLQIGTDTQTPLLPSAGGDIEIAARRLGLAAAADLETALAGHRNRVREGCDHLLDRAAAGA
;
A
#
# COMPACT_ATOMS: atom_id res chain seq x y z
N MET A 1 16.46 19.84 -35.54
CA MET A 1 15.27 19.05 -35.93
C MET A 1 14.07 19.61 -35.15
N LYS A 2 12.93 19.85 -35.80
CA LYS A 2 11.68 20.18 -35.07
C LYS A 2 11.07 18.88 -34.56
N PRO A 3 10.32 18.87 -33.43
CA PRO A 3 9.76 17.63 -32.88
C PRO A 3 8.93 16.83 -33.89
N ARG A 4 8.08 17.51 -34.67
CA ARG A 4 7.24 16.90 -35.73
C ARG A 4 8.04 16.16 -36.81
N ASP A 5 9.30 16.55 -37.02
CA ASP A 5 10.15 15.98 -38.06
C ASP A 5 10.46 14.50 -37.72
N LEU A 6 10.39 14.09 -36.44
CA LEU A 6 10.53 12.70 -35.99
C LEU A 6 9.57 11.73 -36.72
N PHE A 7 8.39 12.22 -37.10
CA PHE A 7 7.37 11.41 -37.77
C PHE A 7 7.17 11.80 -39.25
N LEU A 8 7.41 13.05 -39.60
CA LEU A 8 6.98 13.65 -40.88
C LEU A 8 8.12 13.99 -41.85
N ALA A 9 9.38 13.97 -41.42
CA ALA A 9 10.48 14.25 -42.32
C ALA A 9 10.73 13.08 -43.29
N ARG A 10 10.88 13.40 -44.58
CA ARG A 10 11.06 12.40 -45.64
C ARG A 10 12.45 11.74 -45.64
N ASP A 11 13.46 12.50 -45.22
CA ASP A 11 14.87 12.11 -45.31
C ASP A 11 15.54 11.96 -43.94
N LEU A 12 14.75 11.89 -42.85
CA LEU A 12 15.29 11.69 -41.50
C LEU A 12 15.86 10.28 -41.37
N THR A 13 17.15 10.20 -41.06
CA THR A 13 17.81 8.92 -40.80
C THR A 13 17.54 8.44 -39.37
N GLU A 14 17.57 7.11 -39.16
CA GLU A 14 17.46 6.51 -37.82
C GLU A 14 18.49 7.11 -36.84
N ALA A 15 19.71 7.37 -37.32
CA ALA A 15 20.77 7.97 -36.50
C ALA A 15 20.43 9.40 -36.04
N GLU A 16 19.80 10.22 -36.88
CA GLU A 16 19.38 11.57 -36.52
C GLU A 16 18.20 11.56 -35.53
N ALA A 17 17.24 10.65 -35.72
CA ALA A 17 16.13 10.44 -34.78
C ALA A 17 16.64 10.01 -33.39
N GLN A 18 17.54 9.03 -33.36
CA GLN A 18 18.17 8.54 -32.14
C GLN A 18 19.00 9.62 -31.45
N GLN A 19 19.76 10.44 -32.21
CA GLN A 19 20.51 11.55 -31.64
C GLN A 19 19.58 12.60 -31.03
N TYR A 20 18.45 12.89 -31.66
CA TYR A 20 17.44 13.79 -31.11
C TYR A 20 16.86 13.27 -29.79
N LEU A 21 16.47 11.99 -29.73
CA LEU A 21 15.93 11.38 -28.52
C LEU A 21 17.00 11.31 -27.41
N ALA A 22 18.25 10.97 -27.73
CA ALA A 22 19.37 11.00 -26.79
C ALA A 22 19.55 12.40 -26.15
N ALA A 23 19.44 13.46 -26.97
CA ALA A 23 19.55 14.84 -26.50
C ALA A 23 18.40 15.25 -25.55
N HIS A 24 17.28 14.52 -25.56
CA HIS A 24 16.15 14.73 -24.65
C HIS A 24 16.17 13.83 -23.41
N GLY A 25 17.22 13.02 -23.23
CA GLY A 25 17.46 12.26 -22.00
C GLY A 25 17.01 10.80 -22.03
N PHE A 26 16.64 10.25 -23.19
CA PHE A 26 16.40 8.81 -23.33
C PHE A 26 17.73 8.03 -23.30
N ARG A 27 17.83 7.05 -22.40
CA ARG A 27 18.95 6.11 -22.20
C ARG A 27 19.05 5.09 -23.32
N ASP A 28 17.92 4.66 -23.88
CA ASP A 28 17.86 3.79 -25.07
C ASP A 28 17.04 4.46 -26.20
N PRO A 29 17.64 5.43 -26.92
CA PRO A 29 16.99 6.14 -28.01
C PRO A 29 16.54 5.23 -29.16
N ALA A 30 17.27 4.13 -29.41
CA ALA A 30 16.99 3.22 -30.51
C ALA A 30 15.70 2.45 -30.27
N ALA A 31 15.53 1.87 -29.06
CA ALA A 31 14.30 1.18 -28.70
C ALA A 31 13.08 2.11 -28.69
N VAL A 32 13.25 3.35 -28.21
CA VAL A 32 12.16 4.34 -28.18
C VAL A 32 11.74 4.75 -29.60
N ASP A 33 12.70 5.04 -30.48
CA ASP A 33 12.39 5.37 -31.88
C ASP A 33 11.67 4.21 -32.58
N GLU A 34 12.17 2.98 -32.43
CA GLU A 34 11.55 1.79 -33.01
C GLU A 34 10.06 1.68 -32.60
N GLN A 35 9.76 1.80 -31.31
CA GLN A 35 8.38 1.72 -30.80
C GLN A 35 7.49 2.86 -31.33
N LEU A 36 8.01 4.09 -31.41
CA LEU A 36 7.27 5.24 -31.92
C LEU A 36 7.00 5.11 -33.43
N GLN A 37 7.96 4.62 -34.21
CA GLN A 37 7.77 4.38 -35.65
C GLN A 37 6.82 3.20 -35.91
N GLN A 38 6.86 2.14 -35.09
CA GLN A 38 5.90 1.03 -35.15
C GLN A 38 4.47 1.50 -34.85
N LEU A 39 4.29 2.44 -33.92
CA LEU A 39 2.98 3.03 -33.65
C LEU A 39 2.48 3.88 -34.82
N ALA A 40 3.39 4.53 -35.56
CA ALA A 40 3.11 5.37 -36.73
C ALA A 40 3.01 4.56 -38.04
N ASP A 41 2.31 3.42 -37.99
CA ASP A 41 2.16 2.44 -39.09
C ASP A 41 1.17 2.88 -40.19
N ASP A 42 0.26 3.82 -39.89
CA ASP A 42 -0.67 4.40 -40.84
C ASP A 42 -0.56 5.94 -40.93
N LEU A 43 -0.97 6.50 -42.08
CA LEU A 43 -0.85 7.94 -42.36
C LEU A 43 -1.64 8.83 -41.37
N PRO A 44 -2.93 8.57 -41.06
CA PRO A 44 -3.65 9.31 -40.03
C PRO A 44 -2.93 9.35 -38.67
N THR A 45 -2.44 8.20 -38.19
CA THR A 45 -1.73 8.10 -36.92
C THR A 45 -0.40 8.85 -36.97
N ARG A 46 0.36 8.72 -38.07
CA ARG A 46 1.63 9.43 -38.28
C ARG A 46 1.47 10.95 -38.29
N LEU A 47 0.40 11.47 -38.92
CA LEU A 47 0.09 12.91 -38.90
C LEU A 47 -0.26 13.39 -37.49
N ALA A 48 -1.11 12.66 -36.77
CA ALA A 48 -1.48 13.00 -35.40
C ALA A 48 -0.29 12.98 -34.44
N LEU A 49 0.60 11.98 -34.56
CA LEU A 49 1.85 11.92 -33.79
C LEU A 49 2.79 13.07 -34.14
N GLY A 50 2.87 13.47 -35.41
CA GLY A 50 3.66 14.63 -35.83
C GLY A 50 3.23 15.92 -35.15
N GLU A 51 1.91 16.14 -35.01
CA GLU A 51 1.37 17.31 -34.30
C GLU A 51 1.56 17.21 -32.77
N LEU A 52 1.42 16.00 -32.20
CA LEU A 52 1.63 15.77 -30.77
C LEU A 52 3.11 15.75 -30.35
N ALA A 53 4.04 15.56 -31.28
CA ALA A 53 5.44 15.19 -31.00
C ALA A 53 6.15 16.05 -29.96
N GLY A 54 5.97 17.38 -30.00
CA GLY A 54 6.60 18.28 -29.04
C GLY A 54 6.14 18.00 -27.61
N LEU A 55 4.82 17.99 -27.41
CA LEU A 55 4.20 17.73 -26.12
C LEU A 55 4.42 16.28 -25.66
N LEU A 56 4.40 15.31 -26.58
CA LEU A 56 4.68 13.91 -26.26
C LEU A 56 6.09 13.74 -25.71
N ILE A 57 7.11 14.27 -26.39
CA ILE A 57 8.50 14.14 -25.94
C ILE A 57 8.70 14.84 -24.59
N GLU A 58 8.14 16.04 -24.40
CA GLU A 58 8.18 16.76 -23.13
C GLU A 58 7.55 15.94 -21.98
N THR A 59 6.33 15.43 -22.17
CA THR A 59 5.60 14.70 -21.12
C THR A 59 6.17 13.30 -20.85
N LEU A 60 6.82 12.67 -21.83
CA LEU A 60 7.56 11.42 -21.64
C LEU A 60 8.84 11.66 -20.84
N THR A 61 9.59 12.71 -21.16
CA THR A 61 10.85 13.00 -20.48
C THR A 61 10.65 13.48 -19.07
N GLU A 62 9.51 14.10 -18.73
CA GLU A 62 9.12 14.45 -17.36
C GLU A 62 8.78 13.24 -16.48
N ALA A 63 8.35 12.12 -17.08
CA ALA A 63 7.93 10.93 -16.33
C ALA A 63 9.10 10.33 -15.52
N PRO A 64 8.84 9.63 -14.39
CA PRO A 64 9.91 9.09 -13.57
C PRO A 64 10.86 8.14 -14.31
N ASP A 65 10.31 7.31 -15.19
CA ASP A 65 11.03 6.47 -16.15
C ASP A 65 10.55 6.81 -17.57
N PRO A 66 11.32 7.62 -18.33
CA PRO A 66 10.95 8.04 -19.69
C PRO A 66 10.79 6.87 -20.66
N GLU A 67 11.64 5.85 -20.57
CA GLU A 67 11.56 4.67 -21.44
C GLU A 67 10.31 3.86 -21.14
N ALA A 68 10.02 3.59 -19.86
CA ALA A 68 8.80 2.89 -19.48
C ALA A 68 7.55 3.69 -19.87
N ALA A 69 7.58 5.02 -19.76
CA ALA A 69 6.50 5.89 -20.23
C ALA A 69 6.30 5.77 -21.75
N ALA A 70 7.37 5.76 -22.54
CA ALA A 70 7.30 5.67 -23.99
C ALA A 70 6.73 4.32 -24.45
N VAL A 71 7.28 3.22 -23.91
CA VAL A 71 6.78 1.86 -24.18
C VAL A 71 5.33 1.71 -23.74
N GLY A 72 5.00 2.18 -22.53
CA GLY A 72 3.64 2.16 -22.01
C GLY A 72 2.67 2.96 -22.88
N PHE A 73 3.09 4.12 -23.38
CA PHE A 73 2.27 4.98 -24.24
C PHE A 73 1.96 4.27 -25.56
N CYS A 74 2.98 3.72 -26.23
CA CYS A 74 2.79 2.98 -27.47
C CYS A 74 1.85 1.78 -27.28
N ARG A 75 2.03 1.00 -26.22
CA ARG A 75 1.16 -0.14 -25.90
C ARG A 75 -0.28 0.28 -25.58
N TYR A 76 -0.46 1.41 -24.89
CA TYR A 76 -1.78 1.94 -24.56
C TYR A 76 -2.51 2.42 -25.83
N VAL A 77 -1.85 3.22 -26.67
CA VAL A 77 -2.42 3.75 -27.91
C VAL A 77 -2.68 2.64 -28.93
N ALA A 78 -1.82 1.61 -29.01
CA ALA A 78 -2.02 0.46 -29.89
C ALA A 78 -3.32 -0.31 -29.62
N ASN A 79 -3.83 -0.26 -28.38
CA ASN A 79 -5.12 -0.85 -28.00
C ASN A 79 -6.31 0.11 -28.21
N ARG A 80 -6.11 1.28 -28.81
CA ARG A 80 -7.17 2.25 -29.15
C ARG A 80 -7.48 2.26 -30.63
N PHE A 81 -8.77 2.22 -30.95
CA PHE A 81 -9.25 2.31 -32.32
C PHE A 81 -10.36 3.37 -32.43
N PRO A 82 -10.25 4.34 -33.37
CA PRO A 82 -9.09 4.66 -34.21
C PRO A 82 -7.94 5.36 -33.46
N LYS A 83 -6.68 4.97 -33.71
CA LYS A 83 -5.49 5.52 -33.04
C LYS A 83 -5.36 7.05 -33.24
N GLY A 84 -5.38 7.51 -34.50
CA GLY A 84 -5.22 8.93 -34.84
C GLY A 84 -6.23 9.86 -34.16
N SER A 85 -7.50 9.45 -34.03
CA SER A 85 -8.52 10.23 -33.31
C SER A 85 -8.22 10.35 -31.82
N PHE A 86 -7.74 9.26 -31.19
CA PHE A 86 -7.35 9.30 -29.78
C PHE A 86 -6.13 10.20 -29.55
N ILE A 87 -5.15 10.16 -30.45
CA ILE A 87 -3.97 11.03 -30.39
C ILE A 87 -4.38 12.50 -30.56
N GLY A 88 -5.32 12.80 -31.46
CA GLY A 88 -5.92 14.13 -31.58
C GLY A 88 -6.59 14.61 -30.28
N TYR A 89 -7.34 13.72 -29.60
CA TYR A 89 -7.90 14.03 -28.28
C TYR A 89 -6.82 14.38 -27.23
N LEU A 90 -5.68 13.67 -27.23
CA LEU A 90 -4.56 14.00 -26.33
C LEU A 90 -3.89 15.34 -26.64
N GLN A 91 -3.97 15.79 -27.90
CA GLN A 91 -3.53 17.13 -28.29
C GLN A 91 -4.49 18.22 -27.79
N ASP A 92 -5.79 17.97 -27.88
CA ASP A 92 -6.84 18.88 -27.41
C ASP A 92 -6.89 18.97 -25.87
N ASP A 93 -6.51 17.89 -25.18
CA ASP A 93 -6.39 17.84 -23.72
C ASP A 93 -4.99 17.39 -23.24
N PRO A 94 -4.02 18.32 -23.19
CA PRO A 94 -2.64 18.06 -22.74
C PRO A 94 -2.55 17.46 -21.34
N ARG A 95 -3.54 17.75 -20.48
CA ARG A 95 -3.57 17.24 -19.11
C ARG A 95 -3.78 15.73 -19.09
N THR A 96 -4.65 15.20 -19.93
CA THR A 96 -4.84 13.74 -20.04
C THR A 96 -3.54 13.06 -20.47
N LEU A 97 -2.78 13.65 -21.39
CA LEU A 97 -1.48 13.12 -21.79
C LEU A 97 -0.48 13.12 -20.62
N GLN A 98 -0.37 14.23 -19.87
CA GLN A 98 0.51 14.32 -18.70
C GLN A 98 0.17 13.27 -17.64
N ILE A 99 -1.11 13.05 -17.36
CA ILE A 99 -1.55 12.00 -16.42
C ILE A 99 -1.14 10.63 -16.96
N LEU A 100 -1.42 10.35 -18.23
CA LEU A 100 -1.11 9.07 -18.84
C LEU A 100 0.40 8.77 -18.80
N THR A 101 1.26 9.67 -19.28
CA THR A 101 2.71 9.43 -19.33
C THR A 101 3.32 9.32 -17.92
N ARG A 102 2.88 10.16 -16.96
CA ARG A 102 3.36 10.07 -15.58
C ARG A 102 3.04 8.73 -14.94
N LEU A 103 1.82 8.21 -15.10
CA LEU A 103 1.46 6.91 -14.52
C LEU A 103 2.20 5.75 -15.19
N LEU A 104 2.35 5.80 -16.52
CA LEU A 104 3.07 4.77 -17.30
C LEU A 104 4.56 4.73 -16.95
N GLY A 105 5.20 5.89 -16.76
CA GLY A 105 6.60 5.96 -16.32
C GLY A 105 6.79 5.74 -14.82
N ALA A 106 5.75 5.94 -14.01
CA ALA A 106 5.84 5.70 -12.57
C ALA A 106 5.72 4.23 -12.21
N SER A 107 4.82 3.47 -12.86
CA SER A 107 4.50 2.11 -12.42
C SER A 107 4.06 1.19 -13.57
N PRO A 108 4.75 0.05 -13.75
CA PRO A 108 4.31 -0.99 -14.66
C PRO A 108 2.91 -1.53 -14.32
N LEU A 109 2.58 -1.66 -13.03
CA LEU A 109 1.26 -2.10 -12.56
C LEU A 109 0.17 -1.15 -13.05
N LEU A 110 0.33 0.16 -12.85
CA LEU A 110 -0.68 1.15 -13.29
C LEU A 110 -0.80 1.16 -14.81
N GLY A 111 0.32 1.01 -15.52
CA GLY A 111 0.33 0.87 -16.97
C GLY A 111 -0.47 -0.34 -17.44
N GLU A 112 -0.26 -1.51 -16.85
CA GLU A 112 -1.04 -2.71 -17.17
C GLU A 112 -2.53 -2.55 -16.86
N ILE A 113 -2.90 -1.87 -15.76
CA ILE A 113 -4.30 -1.59 -15.44
C ILE A 113 -4.93 -0.75 -16.56
N LEU A 114 -4.26 0.33 -16.96
CA LEU A 114 -4.74 1.24 -18.00
C LEU A 114 -4.80 0.57 -19.38
N ILE A 115 -3.77 -0.20 -19.75
CA ILE A 115 -3.72 -0.93 -21.02
C ILE A 115 -4.85 -1.95 -21.12
N ARG A 116 -5.17 -2.65 -20.02
CA ARG A 116 -6.25 -3.64 -19.97
C ARG A 116 -7.65 -3.03 -19.88
N ASN A 117 -7.78 -1.81 -19.33
CA ASN A 117 -9.06 -1.12 -19.11
C ASN A 117 -8.93 0.34 -19.57
N PRO A 118 -8.87 0.61 -20.89
CA PRO A 118 -8.55 1.94 -21.39
C PRO A 118 -9.57 3.01 -20.98
N GLU A 119 -10.82 2.64 -20.72
CA GLU A 119 -11.86 3.52 -20.21
C GLU A 119 -11.52 4.13 -18.84
N TYR A 120 -10.66 3.48 -18.05
CA TYR A 120 -10.25 3.99 -16.74
C TYR A 120 -9.48 5.30 -16.81
N LEU A 121 -8.83 5.62 -17.94
CA LEU A 121 -8.14 6.91 -18.08
C LEU A 121 -9.11 8.09 -17.99
N HIS A 122 -10.27 8.01 -18.65
CA HIS A 122 -11.27 9.08 -18.66
C HIS A 122 -11.97 9.19 -17.30
N TRP A 123 -12.25 8.05 -16.67
CA TRP A 123 -12.74 8.00 -15.31
C TRP A 123 -11.74 8.64 -14.35
N LEU A 124 -10.48 8.19 -14.38
CA LEU A 124 -9.42 8.70 -13.52
C LEU A 124 -9.20 10.20 -13.72
N HIS A 125 -9.16 10.69 -14.96
CA HIS A 125 -9.02 12.11 -15.26
C HIS A 125 -10.03 12.96 -14.48
N ARG A 126 -11.28 12.51 -14.39
CA ARG A 126 -12.34 13.17 -13.62
C ARG A 126 -12.15 13.00 -12.11
N GLU A 127 -11.90 11.77 -11.65
CA GLU A 127 -11.77 11.44 -10.23
C GLU A 127 -10.55 12.09 -9.55
N LEU A 128 -9.54 12.47 -10.32
CA LEU A 128 -8.38 13.20 -9.80
C LEU A 128 -8.74 14.60 -9.27
N ASP A 129 -9.88 15.19 -9.65
CA ASP A 129 -10.33 16.49 -9.15
C ASP A 129 -11.44 16.41 -8.11
N CYS A 130 -12.04 15.24 -7.95
CA CYS A 130 -13.00 14.99 -6.88
C CYS A 130 -12.27 14.78 -5.54
N PRO A 131 -12.88 15.10 -4.39
CA PRO A 131 -12.44 14.54 -3.12
C PRO A 131 -12.42 13.01 -3.20
N PRO A 132 -11.45 12.33 -2.53
CA PRO A 132 -11.46 10.88 -2.49
C PRO A 132 -12.74 10.39 -1.76
N PRO A 133 -13.32 9.26 -2.20
CA PRO A 133 -14.48 8.65 -1.55
C PRO A 133 -14.15 8.30 -0.10
N ASP A 134 -15.13 8.42 0.78
CA ASP A 134 -14.99 7.95 2.13
C ASP A 134 -15.26 6.44 2.24
N ARG A 135 -15.26 5.92 3.47
CA ARG A 135 -15.50 4.49 3.70
C ARG A 135 -16.94 4.08 3.37
N ASP A 136 -17.91 4.96 3.57
CA ASP A 136 -19.33 4.68 3.37
C ASP A 136 -19.68 4.69 1.88
N ASP A 137 -18.98 5.53 1.09
CA ASP A 137 -19.02 5.50 -0.38
C ASP A 137 -18.58 4.12 -0.91
N TYR A 138 -17.43 3.60 -0.46
CA TYR A 138 -16.96 2.27 -0.83
C TYR A 138 -17.92 1.16 -0.39
N GLN A 139 -18.47 1.26 0.82
CA GLN A 139 -19.44 0.31 1.34
C GLN A 139 -20.67 0.24 0.43
N THR A 140 -21.20 1.40 0.05
CA THR A 140 -22.38 1.52 -0.82
C THR A 140 -22.12 0.91 -2.19
N GLU A 141 -20.97 1.17 -2.81
CA GLU A 141 -20.64 0.59 -4.11
C GLU A 141 -20.46 -0.92 -4.03
N VAL A 142 -19.78 -1.44 -3.02
CA VAL A 142 -19.60 -2.89 -2.84
C VAL A 142 -20.92 -3.60 -2.55
N GLU A 143 -21.84 -2.98 -1.82
CA GLU A 143 -23.20 -3.51 -1.65
C GLU A 143 -23.94 -3.64 -2.97
N GLN A 144 -23.86 -2.62 -3.82
CA GLN A 144 -24.46 -2.67 -5.16
C GLN A 144 -23.81 -3.72 -6.05
N LEU A 145 -22.48 -3.90 -5.97
CA LEU A 145 -21.75 -4.93 -6.70
C LEU A 145 -22.18 -6.33 -6.26
N LEU A 146 -22.28 -6.59 -4.95
CA LEU A 146 -22.64 -7.90 -4.41
C LEU A 146 -24.14 -8.22 -4.53
N ALA A 147 -24.99 -7.21 -4.71
CA ALA A 147 -26.42 -7.40 -4.98
C ALA A 147 -26.72 -7.91 -6.39
N GLN A 148 -25.74 -7.89 -7.31
CA GLN A 148 -25.91 -8.42 -8.65
C GLN A 148 -26.08 -9.95 -8.64
N ASP A 149 -26.80 -10.46 -9.64
CA ASP A 149 -27.06 -11.89 -9.83
C ASP A 149 -25.79 -12.59 -10.32
N ALA A 150 -24.91 -12.87 -9.36
CA ALA A 150 -23.59 -13.43 -9.51
C ALA A 150 -23.31 -14.30 -8.27
N GLU A 151 -22.57 -15.39 -8.42
CA GLU A 151 -22.25 -16.28 -7.30
C GLU A 151 -20.74 -16.52 -7.19
N GLY A 152 -20.30 -16.84 -5.97
CA GLY A 152 -18.96 -17.33 -5.66
C GLY A 152 -17.82 -16.55 -6.34
N GLU A 153 -17.08 -17.24 -7.21
CA GLU A 153 -15.90 -16.71 -7.91
C GLU A 153 -16.21 -15.46 -8.75
N HIS A 154 -17.42 -15.36 -9.34
CA HIS A 154 -17.75 -14.19 -10.14
C HIS A 154 -17.85 -12.92 -9.29
N ARG A 155 -18.41 -13.02 -8.07
CA ARG A 155 -18.44 -11.91 -7.11
C ARG A 155 -17.02 -11.53 -6.66
N LEU A 156 -16.14 -12.50 -6.44
CA LEU A 156 -14.73 -12.23 -6.12
C LEU A 156 -14.02 -11.50 -7.27
N ASP A 157 -14.27 -11.89 -8.52
CA ASP A 157 -13.72 -11.22 -9.70
C ASP A 157 -14.23 -9.77 -9.83
N MET A 158 -15.48 -9.49 -9.45
CA MET A 158 -16.00 -8.13 -9.38
C MET A 158 -15.28 -7.30 -8.31
N LEU A 159 -15.06 -7.86 -7.11
CA LEU A 159 -14.27 -7.20 -6.05
C LEU A 159 -12.83 -6.92 -6.50
N LYS A 160 -12.20 -7.84 -7.26
CA LYS A 160 -10.85 -7.65 -7.82
C LYS A 160 -10.81 -6.47 -8.80
N ARG A 161 -11.81 -6.34 -9.67
CA ARG A 161 -11.92 -5.21 -10.60
C ARG A 161 -12.13 -3.88 -9.86
N PHE A 162 -13.01 -3.87 -8.87
CA PHE A 162 -13.24 -2.71 -8.00
C PHE A 162 -11.95 -2.28 -7.29
N GLN A 163 -11.28 -3.20 -6.60
CA GLN A 163 -10.02 -2.92 -5.92
C GLN A 163 -8.95 -2.38 -6.86
N ARG A 164 -8.82 -2.97 -8.05
CA ARG A 164 -7.85 -2.53 -9.06
C ARG A 164 -8.13 -1.11 -9.54
N ARG A 165 -9.40 -0.79 -9.79
CA ARG A 165 -9.85 0.57 -10.19
C ARG A 165 -9.54 1.59 -9.10
N GLU A 166 -9.86 1.28 -7.84
CA GLU A 166 -9.60 2.18 -6.72
C GLU A 166 -8.11 2.31 -6.41
N THR A 167 -7.34 1.22 -6.51
CA THR A 167 -5.88 1.27 -6.41
C THR A 167 -5.27 2.22 -7.43
N LEU A 168 -5.76 2.20 -8.68
CA LEU A 168 -5.33 3.14 -9.73
C LEU A 168 -5.62 4.59 -9.35
N ARG A 169 -6.80 4.89 -8.78
CA ARG A 169 -7.14 6.26 -8.35
C ARG A 169 -6.28 6.71 -7.18
N ILE A 170 -6.13 5.88 -6.15
CA ILE A 170 -5.31 6.19 -4.98
C ILE A 170 -3.85 6.43 -5.40
N ALA A 171 -3.30 5.55 -6.23
CA ALA A 171 -1.98 5.71 -6.81
C ALA A 171 -1.83 6.97 -7.66
N GLY A 172 -2.82 7.25 -8.51
CA GLY A 172 -2.80 8.43 -9.37
C GLY A 172 -2.79 9.72 -8.57
N ARG A 173 -3.54 9.79 -7.47
CA ARG A 173 -3.54 10.95 -6.57
C ARG A 173 -2.23 11.08 -5.80
N ASP A 174 -1.67 9.97 -5.32
CA ASP A 174 -0.38 9.95 -4.61
C ASP A 174 0.80 10.39 -5.49
N LEU A 175 0.88 9.87 -6.72
CA LEU A 175 1.96 10.16 -7.66
C LEU A 175 1.87 11.53 -8.32
N LEU A 176 0.67 12.13 -8.34
CA LEU A 176 0.44 13.49 -8.83
C LEU A 176 0.41 14.51 -7.68
N ASP A 177 0.89 14.13 -6.49
CA ASP A 177 0.97 14.96 -5.28
C ASP A 177 -0.36 15.64 -4.88
N LYS A 178 -1.49 14.97 -5.18
CA LYS A 178 -2.84 15.42 -4.82
C LYS A 178 -3.27 14.97 -3.43
N ASP A 179 -2.66 13.92 -2.90
CA ASP A 179 -2.92 13.38 -1.57
C ASP A 179 -1.62 13.29 -0.75
N THR A 180 -1.76 13.50 0.56
CA THR A 180 -0.67 13.25 1.51
C THR A 180 -0.54 11.76 1.82
N LEU A 181 0.63 11.33 2.32
CA LEU A 181 0.83 9.97 2.83
C LEU A 181 -0.33 9.50 3.73
N ARG A 182 -0.77 10.35 4.67
CA ARG A 182 -1.85 10.02 5.60
C ARG A 182 -3.13 9.68 4.84
N SER A 183 -3.53 10.55 3.90
CA SER A 183 -4.71 10.34 3.04
C SER A 183 -4.58 9.04 2.23
N THR A 184 -3.43 8.82 1.59
CA THR A 184 -3.14 7.61 0.82
C THR A 184 -3.25 6.35 1.68
N THR A 185 -2.62 6.30 2.85
CA THR A 185 -2.69 5.13 3.76
C THR A 185 -4.09 4.87 4.29
N GLU A 186 -4.86 5.92 4.56
CA GLU A 186 -6.24 5.81 5.02
C GLU A 186 -7.14 5.25 3.92
N GLN A 187 -7.02 5.77 2.70
CA GLN A 187 -7.75 5.28 1.53
C GLN A 187 -7.45 3.81 1.24
N LEU A 188 -6.16 3.40 1.25
CA LEU A 188 -5.77 1.99 1.07
C LEU A 188 -6.34 1.09 2.18
N SER A 189 -6.36 1.57 3.42
CA SER A 189 -6.86 0.81 4.56
C SER A 189 -8.39 0.69 4.54
N ASN A 190 -9.10 1.74 4.17
CA ASN A 190 -10.54 1.72 3.99
C ASN A 190 -10.93 0.78 2.85
N LEU A 191 -10.22 0.84 1.71
CA LEU A 191 -10.42 -0.09 0.60
C LEU A 191 -10.22 -1.54 1.05
N ALA A 192 -9.16 -1.82 1.81
CA ALA A 192 -8.90 -3.16 2.34
C ALA A 192 -10.01 -3.65 3.28
N ASP A 193 -10.46 -2.83 4.22
CA ASP A 193 -11.54 -3.18 5.15
C ASP A 193 -12.81 -3.61 4.38
N ILE A 194 -13.21 -2.82 3.38
CA ILE A 194 -14.43 -3.06 2.60
C ILE A 194 -14.29 -4.30 1.72
N VAL A 195 -13.14 -4.50 1.09
CA VAL A 195 -12.86 -5.68 0.26
C VAL A 195 -12.81 -6.96 1.11
N ILE A 196 -12.22 -6.91 2.31
CA ILE A 196 -12.18 -8.05 3.23
C ILE A 196 -13.60 -8.40 3.69
N ASP A 197 -14.43 -7.41 4.01
CA ASP A 197 -15.82 -7.65 4.40
C ASP A 197 -16.64 -8.24 3.24
N GLY A 198 -16.49 -7.69 2.04
CA GLY A 198 -17.11 -8.24 0.83
C GLY A 198 -16.71 -9.69 0.56
N ALA A 199 -15.41 -10.01 0.65
CA ALA A 199 -14.90 -11.38 0.48
C ALA A 199 -15.43 -12.33 1.57
N LEU A 200 -15.58 -11.86 2.81
CA LEU A 200 -16.16 -12.64 3.91
C LEU A 200 -17.63 -12.96 3.66
N ARG A 201 -18.41 -12.00 3.11
CA ARG A 201 -19.81 -12.23 2.71
C ARG A 201 -19.89 -13.29 1.61
N VAL A 202 -19.06 -13.19 0.58
CA VAL A 202 -19.01 -14.20 -0.50
C VAL A 202 -18.66 -15.59 0.03
N ALA A 203 -17.68 -15.67 0.94
CA ALA A 203 -17.30 -16.94 1.56
C ALA A 203 -18.44 -17.54 2.41
N ARG A 204 -19.22 -16.69 3.09
CA ARG A 204 -20.40 -17.11 3.87
C ARG A 204 -21.49 -17.65 2.95
N ASP A 205 -21.83 -16.92 1.90
CA ASP A 205 -22.87 -17.31 0.94
C ASP A 205 -22.54 -18.66 0.28
N ALA A 206 -21.27 -18.86 -0.11
CA ALA A 206 -20.81 -20.14 -0.68
C ALA A 206 -20.90 -21.30 0.32
N LEU A 207 -20.60 -21.06 1.60
CA LEU A 207 -20.72 -22.07 2.64
C LEU A 207 -22.18 -22.45 2.92
N GLU A 208 -23.09 -21.47 2.91
CA GLU A 208 -24.53 -21.70 3.07
C GLU A 208 -25.09 -22.49 1.87
N ALA A 209 -24.71 -22.12 0.64
CA ALA A 209 -25.14 -22.79 -0.59
C ALA A 209 -24.65 -24.24 -0.70
N SER A 210 -23.45 -24.55 -0.20
CA SER A 210 -22.87 -25.91 -0.21
C SER A 210 -23.49 -26.86 0.84
N GLY A 211 -24.54 -26.44 1.54
CA GLY A 211 -25.22 -27.24 2.57
C GLY A 211 -24.52 -27.21 3.93
N GLY A 212 -23.52 -26.34 4.11
CA GLY A 212 -22.86 -26.11 5.40
C GLY A 212 -23.74 -25.38 6.42
N GLY A 213 -24.90 -24.86 5.99
CA GLY A 213 -25.83 -24.11 6.81
C GLY A 213 -25.29 -22.74 7.20
N ARG A 214 -26.16 -21.91 7.79
CA ARG A 214 -25.76 -20.62 8.35
C ARG A 214 -24.85 -20.85 9.55
N ALA A 215 -23.72 -20.15 9.61
CA ALA A 215 -22.78 -20.25 10.72
C ALA A 215 -23.51 -19.95 12.05
N PRO A 216 -23.48 -20.87 13.05
CA PRO A 216 -24.26 -20.74 14.27
C PRO A 216 -23.57 -19.81 15.28
N GLY A 217 -23.43 -18.53 14.93
CA GLY A 217 -22.84 -17.50 15.77
C GLY A 217 -22.30 -16.31 14.97
N SER A 218 -21.36 -15.59 15.59
CA SER A 218 -20.71 -14.42 15.00
C SER A 218 -19.21 -14.66 14.77
N LEU A 219 -18.67 -14.11 13.68
CA LEU A 219 -17.24 -14.06 13.37
C LEU A 219 -16.83 -12.60 13.18
N ALA A 220 -15.73 -12.20 13.81
CA ALA A 220 -15.05 -10.93 13.57
C ALA A 220 -13.66 -11.18 12.99
N VAL A 221 -13.28 -10.37 12.02
CA VAL A 221 -11.93 -10.34 11.45
C VAL A 221 -11.20 -9.15 12.03
N ILE A 222 -10.06 -9.40 12.67
CA ILE A 222 -9.19 -8.38 13.26
C ILE A 222 -8.00 -8.18 12.33
N GLY A 223 -7.83 -6.97 11.84
CA GLY A 223 -6.63 -6.53 11.13
C GLY A 223 -5.51 -6.24 12.12
N MET A 224 -4.30 -6.62 11.74
CA MET A 224 -3.07 -6.45 12.51
C MET A 224 -2.07 -5.57 11.76
N GLY A 225 -0.96 -5.23 12.40
CA GLY A 225 0.16 -4.57 11.74
C GLY A 225 -0.25 -3.28 11.03
N ARG A 226 0.12 -3.15 9.75
CA ARG A 226 -0.21 -1.97 8.93
C ARG A 226 -1.69 -1.83 8.64
N LEU A 227 -2.41 -2.93 8.40
CA LEU A 227 -3.86 -2.90 8.18
C LEU A 227 -4.59 -2.37 9.43
N GLY A 228 -4.23 -2.91 10.59
CA GLY A 228 -4.86 -2.52 11.85
C GLY A 228 -4.49 -1.09 12.28
N GLY A 229 -3.27 -0.64 12.00
CA GLY A 229 -2.83 0.74 12.19
C GLY A 229 -3.36 1.77 11.19
N ARG A 230 -4.11 1.33 10.15
CA ARG A 230 -4.52 2.16 9.00
C ARG A 230 -3.32 2.82 8.29
N GLU A 231 -2.30 2.01 8.06
CA GLU A 231 -1.00 2.40 7.52
C GLU A 231 -0.61 1.47 6.36
N LEU A 232 -1.55 1.07 5.50
CA LEU A 232 -1.21 0.19 4.38
C LEU A 232 -0.35 0.88 3.33
N ASN A 233 0.60 0.12 2.77
CA ASN A 233 1.25 0.42 1.49
C ASN A 233 0.62 -0.34 0.32
N PHE A 234 0.84 0.15 -0.90
CA PHE A 234 0.30 -0.41 -2.15
C PHE A 234 0.51 -1.93 -2.30
N SER A 235 1.67 -2.46 -1.89
CA SER A 235 1.97 -3.89 -1.99
C SER A 235 2.10 -4.55 -0.61
N SER A 236 1.40 -4.06 0.42
CA SER A 236 1.46 -4.66 1.76
C SER A 236 0.79 -6.04 1.82
N GLU A 237 1.35 -6.95 2.61
CA GLU A 237 0.57 -8.08 3.11
C GLU A 237 -0.47 -7.59 4.12
N ILE A 238 -1.61 -8.27 4.17
CA ILE A 238 -2.59 -8.08 5.22
C ILE A 238 -2.48 -9.20 6.25
N ASP A 239 -2.33 -8.83 7.51
CA ASP A 239 -2.30 -9.76 8.63
C ASP A 239 -3.68 -9.81 9.27
N LEU A 240 -4.32 -10.97 9.20
CA LEU A 240 -5.68 -11.19 9.70
C LEU A 240 -5.68 -12.14 10.91
N PHE A 241 -6.57 -11.86 11.86
CA PHE A 241 -6.83 -12.67 13.03
C PHE A 241 -8.34 -12.84 13.20
N CYS A 242 -8.85 -14.06 12.99
CA CYS A 242 -10.28 -14.34 13.04
C CYS A 242 -10.71 -14.86 14.42
N VAL A 243 -11.68 -14.18 15.03
CA VAL A 243 -12.27 -14.55 16.32
C VAL A 243 -13.76 -14.81 16.15
N TYR A 244 -14.26 -15.90 16.72
CA TYR A 244 -15.69 -16.23 16.67
C TYR A 244 -16.29 -16.44 18.06
N GLU A 245 -17.61 -16.28 18.14
CA GLU A 245 -18.45 -16.65 19.28
C GLU A 245 -19.62 -17.47 18.75
N ALA A 246 -19.66 -18.76 19.09
CA ALA A 246 -20.75 -19.66 18.71
C ALA A 246 -21.96 -19.47 19.65
N HIS A 247 -23.17 -19.77 19.16
CA HIS A 247 -24.38 -19.76 19.99
C HIS A 247 -24.29 -20.79 21.13
N ASP A 248 -23.75 -21.97 20.84
CA ASP A 248 -23.39 -23.00 21.81
C ASP A 248 -21.85 -23.16 21.82
N PRO A 249 -21.16 -22.82 22.93
CA PRO A 249 -19.71 -22.94 23.04
C PRO A 249 -19.15 -24.35 22.84
N ASP A 250 -19.97 -25.39 23.08
CA ASP A 250 -19.56 -26.79 22.99
C ASP A 250 -19.86 -27.42 21.61
N ASP A 251 -20.47 -26.65 20.69
CA ASP A 251 -20.79 -27.11 19.34
C ASP A 251 -19.53 -27.24 18.46
N ARG A 252 -19.07 -28.47 18.30
CA ARG A 252 -17.94 -28.79 17.41
C ARG A 252 -18.21 -28.52 15.94
N ALA A 253 -19.47 -28.57 15.50
CA ALA A 253 -19.83 -28.24 14.13
C ALA A 253 -19.70 -26.72 13.89
N ALA A 254 -20.00 -25.89 14.90
CA ALA A 254 -19.75 -24.46 14.86
C ALA A 254 -18.26 -24.13 14.68
N ASP A 255 -17.37 -24.76 15.46
CA ASP A 255 -15.92 -24.58 15.32
C ASP A 255 -15.42 -24.95 13.91
N ALA A 256 -15.88 -26.10 13.38
CA ALA A 256 -15.53 -26.53 12.03
C ALA A 256 -16.04 -25.56 10.95
N CYS A 257 -17.25 -25.02 11.14
CA CYS A 257 -17.87 -24.04 10.25
C CYS A 257 -17.05 -22.73 10.21
N PHE A 258 -16.74 -22.13 11.37
CA PHE A 258 -15.96 -20.87 11.43
C PHE A 258 -14.54 -21.04 10.92
N ARG A 259 -13.88 -22.16 11.17
CA ARG A 259 -12.55 -22.46 10.60
C ARG A 259 -12.61 -22.60 9.09
N THR A 260 -13.67 -23.19 8.56
CA THR A 260 -13.87 -23.29 7.11
C THR A 260 -14.13 -21.92 6.52
N LEU A 261 -14.99 -21.11 7.13
CA LEU A 261 -15.25 -19.74 6.69
C LEU A 261 -13.98 -18.88 6.65
N ALA A 262 -13.15 -18.93 7.68
CA ALA A 262 -11.88 -18.17 7.71
C ALA A 262 -10.87 -18.66 6.66
N ARG A 263 -10.85 -19.96 6.37
CA ARG A 263 -10.02 -20.54 5.31
C ARG A 263 -10.51 -20.14 3.92
N GLU A 264 -11.81 -20.15 3.67
CA GLU A 264 -12.39 -19.68 2.42
C GLU A 264 -12.20 -18.17 2.22
N LEU A 265 -12.30 -17.36 3.28
CA LEU A 265 -11.92 -15.94 3.23
C LEU A 265 -10.46 -15.79 2.80
N THR A 266 -9.55 -16.51 3.45
CA THR A 266 -8.11 -16.44 3.14
C THR A 266 -7.84 -16.87 1.69
N ARG A 267 -8.49 -17.94 1.22
CA ARG A 267 -8.42 -18.42 -0.15
C ARG A 267 -8.92 -17.35 -1.12
N GLY A 268 -10.13 -16.83 -0.92
CA GLY A 268 -10.73 -15.84 -1.82
C GLY A 268 -9.93 -14.53 -1.91
N LEU A 269 -9.24 -14.15 -0.83
CA LEU A 269 -8.34 -12.99 -0.84
C LEU A 269 -7.06 -13.24 -1.65
N ALA A 270 -6.44 -14.41 -1.49
CA ALA A 270 -5.13 -14.73 -2.06
C ALA A 270 -5.19 -15.36 -3.46
N GLU A 271 -6.34 -15.88 -3.88
CA GLU A 271 -6.50 -16.63 -5.13
C GLU A 271 -6.29 -15.75 -6.36
N GLN A 272 -5.34 -16.15 -7.20
CA GLN A 272 -5.04 -15.53 -8.47
C GLN A 272 -6.01 -16.01 -9.56
N THR A 273 -6.78 -15.09 -10.14
CA THR A 273 -7.63 -15.33 -11.33
C THR A 273 -7.19 -14.44 -12.49
N GLY A 274 -7.90 -14.53 -13.63
CA GLY A 274 -7.71 -13.60 -14.74
C GLY A 274 -7.98 -12.13 -14.38
N ALA A 275 -8.79 -11.89 -13.33
CA ALA A 275 -9.05 -10.55 -12.79
C ALA A 275 -7.94 -10.06 -11.85
N GLY A 276 -7.03 -10.93 -11.40
CA GLY A 276 -5.99 -10.62 -10.40
C GLY A 276 -6.18 -11.40 -9.09
N TYR A 277 -5.58 -10.87 -8.02
CA TYR A 277 -5.80 -11.30 -6.63
C TYR A 277 -6.26 -10.07 -5.83
N LEU A 278 -6.86 -10.27 -4.65
CA LEU A 278 -7.24 -9.15 -3.77
C LEU A 278 -6.06 -8.73 -2.89
N TYR A 279 -5.59 -9.63 -2.03
CA TYR A 279 -4.46 -9.33 -1.14
C TYR A 279 -3.62 -10.56 -0.88
N ARG A 280 -2.32 -10.34 -0.70
CA ARG A 280 -1.45 -11.34 -0.07
C ARG A 280 -1.77 -11.36 1.41
N VAL A 281 -2.24 -12.52 1.90
CA VAL A 281 -2.55 -12.70 3.31
C VAL A 281 -1.31 -13.22 4.02
N GLY A 282 -0.79 -12.40 4.92
CA GLY A 282 0.35 -12.76 5.76
C GLY A 282 0.00 -13.91 6.71
N ARG A 283 1.02 -14.44 7.39
CA ARG A 283 0.80 -15.53 8.35
C ARG A 283 0.08 -15.06 9.61
N GLY A 284 -0.13 -13.75 9.82
CA GLY A 284 -0.73 -13.21 11.03
C GLY A 284 0.04 -13.62 12.30
N LEU A 285 -0.65 -13.69 13.44
CA LEU A 285 -0.07 -14.08 14.74
C LEU A 285 0.22 -15.59 14.87
N GLN A 286 0.56 -16.29 13.79
CA GLN A 286 0.85 -17.73 13.84
C GLN A 286 2.15 -17.94 14.64
N SER A 287 2.05 -18.59 15.80
CA SER A 287 3.22 -18.96 16.59
C SER A 287 4.10 -19.92 15.79
N ALA A 288 5.42 -19.74 15.86
CA ALA A 288 6.38 -20.65 15.24
C ALA A 288 6.12 -22.10 15.71
N GLY A 289 5.76 -22.99 14.77
CA GLY A 289 5.62 -24.43 15.03
C GLY A 289 4.19 -24.96 15.19
N GLU A 290 3.15 -24.13 15.24
CA GLU A 290 1.75 -24.60 15.18
C GLU A 290 1.14 -24.30 13.80
N PRO A 291 0.46 -25.27 13.13
CA PRO A 291 -0.42 -24.93 12.03
C PRO A 291 -1.57 -24.10 12.61
N GLY A 292 -1.44 -22.77 12.55
CA GLY A 292 -2.38 -21.89 13.21
C GLY A 292 -3.79 -22.12 12.68
N ALA A 293 -4.73 -22.40 13.58
CA ALA A 293 -6.13 -22.49 13.20
C ALA A 293 -6.56 -21.15 12.55
N PRO A 294 -7.21 -21.18 11.39
CA PRO A 294 -7.57 -19.98 10.63
C PRO A 294 -8.57 -19.09 11.38
N ALA A 295 -9.28 -19.64 12.37
CA ALA A 295 -10.10 -18.92 13.34
C ALA A 295 -10.07 -19.62 14.70
N GLY A 296 -10.32 -18.87 15.78
CA GLY A 296 -10.45 -19.41 17.13
C GLY A 296 -11.61 -18.80 17.90
N SER A 297 -12.21 -19.58 18.81
CA SER A 297 -13.24 -19.06 19.71
C SER A 297 -12.70 -17.89 20.55
N MET A 298 -13.57 -17.02 21.05
CA MET A 298 -13.19 -15.90 21.91
C MET A 298 -12.19 -16.29 23.01
N GLN A 299 -12.47 -17.40 23.72
CA GLN A 299 -11.61 -17.90 24.79
C GLN A 299 -10.25 -18.39 24.29
N HIS A 300 -10.22 -19.19 23.22
CA HIS A 300 -8.97 -19.70 22.66
C HIS A 300 -8.09 -18.58 22.08
N SER A 301 -8.73 -17.63 21.39
CA SER A 301 -8.10 -16.44 20.83
C SER A 301 -7.50 -15.56 21.91
N LEU A 302 -8.19 -15.36 23.04
CA LEU A 302 -7.65 -14.61 24.18
C LEU A 302 -6.42 -15.32 24.79
N GLN A 303 -6.44 -16.64 24.91
CA GLN A 303 -5.28 -17.40 25.37
C GLN A 303 -4.08 -17.27 24.43
N ARG A 304 -4.31 -17.23 23.11
CA ARG A 304 -3.25 -16.97 22.12
C ARG A 304 -2.67 -15.57 22.30
N CYS A 305 -3.49 -14.54 22.47
CA CYS A 305 -3.02 -13.18 22.78
C CYS A 305 -2.21 -13.11 24.07
N LYS A 306 -2.63 -13.87 25.11
CA LYS A 306 -1.88 -13.97 26.36
C LYS A 306 -0.48 -14.57 26.14
N ARG A 307 -0.36 -15.66 25.39
CA ARG A 307 0.94 -16.27 25.05
C ARG A 307 1.85 -15.30 24.30
N LEU A 308 1.31 -14.57 23.34
CA LEU A 308 2.06 -13.56 22.57
C LEU A 308 2.56 -12.42 23.47
N ALA A 309 1.71 -11.94 24.38
CA ALA A 309 2.11 -10.92 25.35
C ALA A 309 3.20 -11.43 26.32
N GLU A 310 3.17 -12.70 26.69
CA GLU A 310 4.21 -13.37 27.52
C GLU A 310 5.53 -13.55 26.75
N GLN A 311 5.46 -13.81 25.44
CA GLN A 311 6.62 -13.90 24.52
C GLN A 311 7.17 -12.54 24.11
N SER A 312 6.71 -11.46 24.75
CA SER A 312 7.11 -10.08 24.46
C SER A 312 6.74 -9.59 23.05
N GLU A 313 5.76 -10.21 22.38
CA GLU A 313 5.21 -9.77 21.10
C GLU A 313 4.04 -8.77 21.25
N GLN A 314 3.97 -8.08 22.40
CA GLN A 314 2.89 -7.15 22.73
C GLN A 314 2.79 -5.95 21.75
N PHE A 315 3.87 -5.60 21.04
CA PHE A 315 3.85 -4.58 19.98
C PHE A 315 2.90 -4.91 18.83
N ALA A 316 2.77 -6.19 18.48
CA ALA A 316 1.85 -6.62 17.44
C ALA A 316 0.39 -6.39 17.85
N LEU A 317 0.08 -6.63 19.13
CA LEU A 317 -1.27 -6.50 19.69
C LEU A 317 -1.76 -5.04 19.79
N ILE A 318 -0.85 -4.05 19.83
CA ILE A 318 -1.21 -2.62 19.86
C ILE A 318 -2.00 -2.23 18.60
N LYS A 319 -1.63 -2.79 17.44
CA LYS A 319 -2.26 -2.48 16.16
C LYS A 319 -3.42 -3.41 15.81
N MET A 320 -4.05 -4.06 16.80
CA MET A 320 -5.28 -4.82 16.57
C MET A 320 -6.48 -3.90 16.35
N ARG A 321 -7.24 -4.12 15.27
CA ARG A 321 -8.46 -3.37 14.96
C ARG A 321 -9.48 -4.26 14.24
N PRO A 322 -10.79 -4.23 14.57
CA PRO A 322 -11.80 -4.93 13.77
C PRO A 322 -11.88 -4.33 12.36
N VAL A 323 -11.87 -5.18 11.33
CA VAL A 323 -11.88 -4.76 9.92
C VAL A 323 -13.08 -5.29 9.13
N ALA A 324 -13.62 -6.45 9.51
CA ALA A 324 -14.74 -7.08 8.82
C ALA A 324 -15.53 -8.03 9.74
N GLY A 325 -16.73 -8.42 9.31
CA GLY A 325 -17.62 -9.29 10.06
C GLY A 325 -18.35 -8.56 11.20
N ASP A 326 -18.55 -9.24 12.33
CA ASP A 326 -19.20 -8.65 13.50
C ASP A 326 -18.23 -7.71 14.25
N LEU A 327 -18.29 -6.42 13.93
CA LEU A 327 -17.43 -5.40 14.54
C LEU A 327 -17.68 -5.26 16.05
N THR A 328 -18.89 -5.55 16.53
CA THR A 328 -19.23 -5.49 17.97
C THR A 328 -18.52 -6.62 18.73
N LEU A 329 -18.53 -7.84 18.17
CA LEU A 329 -17.74 -8.96 18.68
C LEU A 329 -16.24 -8.61 18.70
N GLY A 330 -15.75 -7.99 17.62
CA GLY A 330 -14.36 -7.56 17.51
C GLY A 330 -13.96 -6.58 18.62
N GLU A 331 -14.76 -5.54 18.87
CA GLU A 331 -14.48 -4.58 19.96
C GLU A 331 -14.52 -5.22 21.34
N ARG A 332 -15.50 -6.10 21.61
CA ARG A 332 -15.55 -6.89 22.85
C ARG A 332 -14.28 -7.73 23.04
N PHE A 333 -13.78 -8.35 21.98
CA PHE A 333 -12.52 -9.09 22.04
C PHE A 333 -11.34 -8.16 22.39
N LEU A 334 -11.24 -6.98 21.77
CA LEU A 334 -10.17 -6.03 22.06
C LEU A 334 -10.23 -5.49 23.49
N GLU A 335 -11.42 -5.34 24.08
CA GLU A 335 -11.57 -5.00 25.50
C GLU A 335 -10.89 -6.02 26.42
N LEU A 336 -10.93 -7.30 26.05
CA LEU A 336 -10.26 -8.38 26.79
C LEU A 336 -8.74 -8.43 26.51
N VAL A 337 -8.31 -8.01 25.32
CA VAL A 337 -6.88 -7.97 24.95
C VAL A 337 -6.17 -6.76 25.57
N ARG A 338 -6.82 -5.60 25.69
CA ARG A 338 -6.25 -4.34 26.19
C ARG A 338 -5.49 -4.51 27.53
N PRO A 339 -6.00 -5.24 28.56
CA PRO A 339 -5.27 -5.47 29.81
C PRO A 339 -3.99 -6.31 29.66
N LEU A 340 -3.88 -7.14 28.64
CA LEU A 340 -2.67 -7.94 28.36
C LEU A 340 -1.54 -7.08 27.80
N VAL A 341 -1.90 -6.05 27.02
CA VAL A 341 -0.98 -5.09 26.38
C VAL A 341 -0.59 -3.97 27.34
N TYR A 342 -1.58 -3.31 27.94
CA TYR A 342 -1.39 -2.12 28.79
C TYR A 342 -1.41 -2.52 30.27
N ARG A 343 -0.27 -3.01 30.76
CA ARG A 343 -0.10 -3.51 32.13
C ARG A 343 -0.24 -2.38 33.16
N ALA A 344 -0.62 -2.73 34.39
CA ALA A 344 -0.84 -1.74 35.46
C ALA A 344 0.45 -1.06 35.94
N ARG A 345 1.58 -1.79 35.95
CA ARG A 345 2.89 -1.31 36.37
C ARG A 345 3.95 -1.88 35.41
N PRO A 346 4.12 -1.28 34.22
CA PRO A 346 5.23 -1.64 33.36
C PRO A 346 6.54 -1.14 34.00
N ASP A 347 7.59 -1.96 34.00
CA ASP A 347 8.94 -1.50 34.33
C ASP A 347 9.50 -0.74 33.11
N PRO A 348 9.83 0.55 33.24
CA PRO A 348 10.33 1.33 32.12
C PRO A 348 11.62 0.78 31.49
N ALA A 349 12.50 0.21 32.31
CA ALA A 349 13.76 -0.37 31.83
C ALA A 349 13.49 -1.64 31.00
N ASP A 350 12.57 -2.49 31.45
CA ASP A 350 12.20 -3.72 30.72
C ASP A 350 11.54 -3.41 29.38
N VAL A 351 10.64 -2.42 29.33
CA VAL A 351 9.96 -2.01 28.09
C VAL A 351 10.96 -1.39 27.11
N ALA A 352 11.89 -0.56 27.59
CA ALA A 352 12.98 -0.02 26.76
C ALA A 352 13.91 -1.11 26.24
N ALA A 353 14.29 -2.08 27.06
CA ALA A 353 15.08 -3.23 26.63
C ALA A 353 14.34 -4.10 25.60
N LEU A 354 13.02 -4.23 25.74
CA LEU A 354 12.18 -4.92 24.76
C LEU A 354 12.15 -4.18 23.42
N ALA A 355 11.94 -2.87 23.41
CA ALA A 355 11.96 -2.07 22.18
C ALA A 355 13.32 -2.14 21.48
N ARG A 356 14.43 -2.01 22.21
CA ARG A 356 15.79 -2.16 21.64
C ARG A 356 16.00 -3.54 21.00
N ARG A 357 15.57 -4.62 21.66
CA ARG A 357 15.63 -5.98 21.09
C ARG A 357 14.79 -6.12 19.82
N ALA A 358 13.59 -5.54 19.79
CA ALA A 358 12.73 -5.57 18.62
C ALA A 358 13.33 -4.77 17.44
N MET A 359 13.96 -3.62 17.71
CA MET A 359 14.68 -2.85 16.69
C MET A 359 15.90 -3.62 16.16
N GLN A 360 16.67 -4.27 17.03
CA GLN A 360 17.80 -5.10 16.62
C GLN A 360 17.34 -6.28 15.78
N ALA A 361 16.29 -7.00 16.18
CA ALA A 361 15.75 -8.11 15.42
C ALA A 361 15.25 -7.69 14.03
N ALA A 362 14.67 -6.49 13.90
CA ALA A 362 14.29 -5.94 12.60
C ALA A 362 15.51 -5.69 11.70
N ARG A 363 16.58 -5.10 12.26
CA ARG A 363 17.86 -4.88 11.54
C ARG A 363 18.51 -6.19 11.12
N ASP A 364 18.54 -7.18 12.01
CA ASP A 364 19.08 -8.52 11.72
C ASP A 364 18.33 -9.20 10.59
N HIS A 365 17.00 -9.03 10.54
CA HIS A 365 16.16 -9.55 9.47
C HIS A 365 16.44 -8.88 8.11
N ALA A 366 16.81 -7.59 8.08
CA ALA A 366 17.22 -6.92 6.85
C ALA A 366 18.57 -7.42 6.31
N GLY A 367 19.39 -8.02 7.17
CA GLY A 367 20.63 -8.70 6.80
C GLY A 367 21.64 -7.80 6.09
N PRO A 368 22.38 -8.31 5.08
CA PRO A 368 23.42 -7.55 4.38
C PRO A 368 22.92 -6.31 3.62
N ALA A 369 21.60 -6.21 3.39
CA ALA A 369 20.98 -5.10 2.68
C ALA A 369 20.40 -4.03 3.62
N ALA A 370 20.64 -4.12 4.93
CA ALA A 370 20.07 -3.22 5.93
C ALA A 370 20.24 -1.73 5.62
N GLU A 371 21.39 -1.31 5.09
CA GLU A 371 21.63 0.09 4.71
C GLU A 371 20.70 0.59 3.59
N ARG A 372 20.18 -0.31 2.74
CA ARG A 372 19.22 0.05 1.69
C ARG A 372 17.77 -0.16 2.11
N ASP A 373 17.52 -0.82 3.25
CA ASP A 373 16.19 -1.05 3.78
C ASP A 373 15.67 0.22 4.49
N VAL A 374 14.70 0.91 3.89
CA VAL A 374 14.13 2.15 4.48
C VAL A 374 13.18 1.87 5.65
N ARG A 375 12.78 0.61 5.84
CA ARG A 375 11.87 0.17 6.89
C ARG A 375 12.61 -0.36 8.09
N ASN A 376 13.45 -1.37 7.89
CA ASN A 376 14.11 -2.14 8.95
C ASN A 376 15.58 -1.76 9.17
N GLY A 377 16.17 -1.00 8.23
CA GLY A 377 17.55 -0.53 8.35
C GLY A 377 17.75 0.48 9.48
N PRO A 378 19.01 0.86 9.79
CA PRO A 378 19.32 1.86 10.80
C PRO A 378 18.63 3.20 10.53
N GLY A 379 17.83 3.68 11.49
CA GLY A 379 17.02 4.89 11.31
C GLY A 379 15.81 4.69 10.39
N GLY A 380 15.39 3.45 10.17
CA GLY A 380 14.23 3.10 9.35
C GLY A 380 12.89 3.41 10.02
N SER A 381 11.82 3.35 9.23
CA SER A 381 10.46 3.66 9.71
C SER A 381 10.00 2.78 10.88
N ARG A 382 10.51 1.54 10.97
CA ARG A 382 10.19 0.60 12.04
C ARG A 382 10.69 1.05 13.42
N GLU A 383 11.79 1.79 13.47
CA GLU A 383 12.32 2.33 14.74
C GLU A 383 11.36 3.36 15.32
N VAL A 384 10.79 4.24 14.49
CA VAL A 384 9.78 5.21 14.93
C VAL A 384 8.53 4.50 15.44
N GLU A 385 8.05 3.47 14.73
CA GLU A 385 6.89 2.68 15.17
C GLU A 385 7.12 2.07 16.55
N LEU A 386 8.27 1.44 16.77
CA LEU A 386 8.60 0.80 18.03
C LEU A 386 8.82 1.82 19.17
N ALA A 387 9.41 2.98 18.89
CA ALA A 387 9.59 4.04 19.88
C ALA A 387 8.24 4.64 20.33
N VAL A 388 7.33 4.90 19.39
CA VAL A 388 5.96 5.35 19.71
C VAL A 388 5.24 4.26 20.50
N GLN A 389 5.28 3.01 20.04
CA GLN A 389 4.62 1.90 20.71
C GLN A 389 5.17 1.62 22.12
N LEU A 390 6.46 1.82 22.35
CA LEU A 390 7.04 1.79 23.69
C LEU A 390 6.36 2.78 24.62
N LEU A 391 6.19 4.04 24.19
CA LEU A 391 5.52 5.05 25.01
C LEU A 391 4.04 4.71 25.22
N GLN A 392 3.38 4.08 24.23
CA GLN A 392 2.03 3.55 24.40
C GLN A 392 1.97 2.44 25.45
N LEU A 393 2.96 1.53 25.52
CA LEU A 393 3.02 0.49 26.55
C LEU A 393 3.22 1.08 27.95
N LEU A 394 4.03 2.14 28.09
CA LEU A 394 4.30 2.79 29.37
C LEU A 394 3.09 3.59 29.88
N HIS A 395 2.44 4.36 29.00
CA HIS A 395 1.44 5.34 29.41
C HIS A 395 0.00 4.97 29.03
N GLY A 396 -0.19 4.02 28.13
CA GLY A 396 -1.50 3.66 27.58
C GLY A 396 -2.48 3.14 28.62
N LYS A 397 -2.02 2.57 29.74
CA LYS A 397 -2.93 2.19 30.84
C LYS A 397 -3.59 3.42 31.47
N GLN A 398 -2.81 4.46 31.75
CA GLN A 398 -3.26 5.70 32.40
C GLN A 398 -3.98 6.64 31.44
N HIS A 399 -3.63 6.58 30.15
CA HIS A 399 -4.16 7.45 29.10
C HIS A 399 -4.72 6.61 27.94
N PRO A 400 -6.01 6.23 27.99
CA PRO A 400 -6.62 5.38 26.96
C PRO A 400 -6.57 5.94 25.55
N ASP A 401 -6.55 7.26 25.38
CA ASP A 401 -6.46 7.90 24.08
C ASP A 401 -5.09 7.70 23.41
N LEU A 402 -4.03 7.37 24.18
CA LEU A 402 -2.73 6.99 23.61
C LEU A 402 -2.76 5.61 22.95
N ARG A 403 -3.82 4.82 23.10
CA ARG A 403 -3.94 3.45 22.53
C ARG A 403 -4.31 3.43 21.05
N ASP A 404 -4.15 4.55 20.36
CA ASP A 404 -4.42 4.68 18.93
C ASP A 404 -3.44 3.80 18.14
N ALA A 405 -3.96 2.93 17.27
CA ALA A 405 -3.13 2.00 16.50
C ALA A 405 -2.28 2.72 15.42
N ASN A 406 -2.69 3.91 15.00
CA ASN A 406 -1.95 4.68 14.00
C ASN A 406 -0.77 5.42 14.63
N THR A 407 0.43 5.20 14.13
CA THR A 407 1.72 5.68 14.65
C THR A 407 1.78 7.21 14.67
N LEU A 408 1.40 7.87 13.57
CA LEU A 408 1.41 9.35 13.50
C LEU A 408 0.35 9.96 14.43
N SER A 409 -0.83 9.34 14.51
CA SER A 409 -1.87 9.76 15.46
C SER A 409 -1.41 9.61 16.91
N ALA A 410 -0.85 8.45 17.27
CA ALA A 410 -0.31 8.19 18.59
C ALA A 410 0.82 9.16 18.95
N LEU A 411 1.74 9.43 18.03
CA LEU A 411 2.81 10.43 18.22
C LEU A 411 2.25 11.83 18.47
N ALA A 412 1.23 12.25 17.73
CA ALA A 412 0.57 13.53 17.96
C ALA A 412 -0.08 13.61 19.36
N ARG A 413 -0.70 12.53 19.83
CA ARG A 413 -1.30 12.48 21.18
C ARG A 413 -0.25 12.44 22.30
N LEU A 414 0.88 11.77 22.07
CA LEU A 414 2.02 11.77 22.99
C LEU A 414 2.58 13.19 23.16
N ARG A 415 2.71 13.93 22.06
CA ARG A 415 3.12 15.35 22.09
C ARG A 415 2.12 16.24 22.81
N ALA A 416 0.83 16.10 22.51
CA ALA A 416 -0.22 16.87 23.17
C ALA A 416 -0.25 16.68 24.70
N ARG A 417 0.34 15.58 25.21
CA ARG A 417 0.52 15.32 26.64
C ARG A 417 1.87 15.78 27.21
N GLY A 418 2.78 16.28 26.39
CA GLY A 418 4.15 16.61 26.81
C GLY A 418 5.02 15.39 27.09
N LEU A 419 4.61 14.18 26.71
CA LEU A 419 5.41 12.96 26.83
C LEU A 419 6.53 12.92 25.78
N VAL A 420 6.32 13.62 24.66
CA VAL A 420 7.32 13.86 23.62
C VAL A 420 7.38 15.36 23.39
N ASP A 421 8.58 15.92 23.38
CA ASP A 421 8.80 17.33 23.05
C ASP A 421 8.30 17.65 21.63
N ASP A 422 7.77 18.86 21.42
CA ASP A 422 7.17 19.24 20.14
C ASP A 422 8.17 19.25 18.98
N ALA A 423 9.40 19.72 19.19
CA ALA A 423 10.42 19.77 18.15
C ALA A 423 10.83 18.34 17.76
N LEU A 424 11.08 17.48 18.75
CA LEU A 424 11.39 16.08 18.53
C LEU A 424 10.25 15.33 17.83
N GLY A 425 9.02 15.52 18.30
CA GLY A 425 7.85 14.86 17.77
C GLY A 425 7.52 15.27 16.33
N ASN A 426 7.66 16.55 15.98
CA ASN A 426 7.56 17.02 14.59
C ASN A 426 8.65 16.40 13.71
N SER A 427 9.90 16.42 14.19
CA SER A 427 11.05 15.84 13.49
C SER A 427 10.87 14.36 13.16
N LEU A 428 10.38 13.57 14.12
CA LEU A 428 10.07 12.15 13.93
C LEU A 428 8.88 11.93 13.00
N ALA A 429 7.84 12.77 13.07
CA ALA A 429 6.67 12.66 12.19
C ALA A 429 7.04 12.92 10.72
N GLU A 430 7.86 13.93 10.46
CA GLU A 430 8.40 14.22 9.12
C GLU A 430 9.26 13.07 8.61
N ALA A 431 10.17 12.56 9.44
CA ALA A 431 11.05 11.47 9.04
C ALA A 431 10.31 10.16 8.79
N TYR A 432 9.34 9.82 9.64
CA TYR A 432 8.47 8.69 9.39
C TYR A 432 7.70 8.85 8.08
N SER A 433 7.12 10.02 7.84
CA SER A 433 6.33 10.27 6.63
C SER A 433 7.19 10.18 5.36
N PHE A 434 8.41 10.72 5.39
CA PHE A 434 9.36 10.58 4.29
C PHE A 434 9.71 9.11 4.01
N LEU A 435 10.17 8.37 5.03
CA LEU A 435 10.57 6.97 4.88
C LEU A 435 9.41 6.08 4.37
N ARG A 436 8.19 6.34 4.84
CA ARG A 436 6.98 5.65 4.39
C ARG A 436 6.63 5.99 2.94
N THR A 437 6.77 7.25 2.53
CA THR A 437 6.56 7.68 1.14
C THR A 437 7.59 7.03 0.21
N VAL A 438 8.86 6.94 0.62
CA VAL A 438 9.90 6.21 -0.13
C VAL A 438 9.48 4.75 -0.31
N GLU A 439 9.09 4.06 0.78
CA GLU A 439 8.66 2.66 0.70
C GLU A 439 7.43 2.50 -0.21
N HIS A 440 6.42 3.37 -0.11
CA HIS A 440 5.24 3.35 -0.98
C HIS A 440 5.61 3.44 -2.45
N ARG A 441 6.45 4.43 -2.80
CA ARG A 441 6.81 4.71 -4.19
C ARG A 441 7.78 3.67 -4.78
N LEU A 442 8.57 2.98 -3.94
CA LEU A 442 9.33 1.79 -4.33
C LEU A 442 8.42 0.60 -4.66
N GLN A 443 7.42 0.35 -3.80
CA GLN A 443 6.48 -0.75 -4.01
C GLN A 443 5.66 -0.56 -5.28
N ILE A 444 5.10 0.64 -5.51
CA ILE A 444 4.31 0.91 -6.71
C ILE A 444 5.16 0.87 -7.99
N GLY A 445 6.43 1.27 -7.91
CA GLY A 445 7.34 1.27 -9.04
C GLY A 445 7.78 -0.13 -9.48
N THR A 446 7.73 -1.12 -8.59
CA THR A 446 8.21 -2.49 -8.85
C THR A 446 7.12 -3.55 -8.81
N ASP A 447 5.92 -3.22 -8.33
CA ASP A 447 4.86 -4.19 -8.00
C ASP A 447 5.32 -5.31 -7.03
N THR A 448 6.28 -4.97 -6.16
CA THR A 448 6.85 -5.90 -5.18
C THR A 448 6.80 -5.32 -3.77
N GLN A 449 6.89 -6.19 -2.77
CA GLN A 449 6.88 -5.79 -1.35
C GLN A 449 8.26 -5.33 -0.87
N THR A 450 9.01 -4.64 -1.72
CA THR A 450 10.39 -4.26 -1.42
C THR A 450 10.44 -3.01 -0.55
N PRO A 451 11.11 -3.07 0.61
CA PRO A 451 11.55 -1.87 1.33
C PRO A 451 12.96 -1.43 0.92
N LEU A 452 13.57 -2.11 -0.06
CA LEU A 452 14.97 -1.91 -0.43
C LEU A 452 15.09 -0.87 -1.52
N LEU A 453 15.97 0.11 -1.31
CA LEU A 453 16.46 0.96 -2.37
C LEU A 453 17.23 0.14 -3.43
N PRO A 454 17.12 0.51 -4.72
CA PRO A 454 17.97 -0.02 -5.77
C PRO A 454 19.45 0.12 -5.42
N SER A 455 20.29 -0.85 -5.81
CA SER A 455 21.70 -0.90 -5.39
C SER A 455 22.59 0.13 -6.07
N ALA A 456 22.30 0.51 -7.32
CA ALA A 456 23.01 1.53 -8.11
C ALA A 456 22.36 1.69 -9.50
N GLY A 457 22.78 2.70 -10.26
CA GLY A 457 22.46 2.86 -11.68
C GLY A 457 21.20 3.67 -11.97
N GLY A 458 20.60 3.49 -13.15
CA GLY A 458 19.41 4.26 -13.54
C GLY A 458 18.20 4.06 -12.63
N ASP A 459 18.12 2.95 -11.91
CA ASP A 459 16.97 2.63 -11.05
C ASP A 459 16.85 3.52 -9.82
N ILE A 460 17.97 3.97 -9.25
CA ILE A 460 17.93 4.92 -8.13
C ILE A 460 17.50 6.30 -8.61
N GLU A 461 17.84 6.68 -9.85
CA GLU A 461 17.36 7.92 -10.45
C GLU A 461 15.86 7.88 -10.69
N ILE A 462 15.34 6.77 -11.22
CA ILE A 462 13.90 6.58 -11.37
C ILE A 462 13.21 6.66 -10.00
N ALA A 463 13.78 6.04 -8.95
CA ALA A 463 13.24 6.11 -7.60
C ALA A 463 13.21 7.55 -7.05
N ALA A 464 14.28 8.33 -7.28
CA ALA A 464 14.33 9.75 -6.91
C ALA A 464 13.27 10.58 -7.65
N ARG A 465 13.14 10.39 -8.96
CA ARG A 465 12.13 11.08 -9.77
C ARG A 465 10.70 10.72 -9.39
N ARG A 466 10.43 9.47 -9.00
CA ARG A 466 9.13 9.08 -8.42
C ARG A 466 8.83 9.87 -7.14
N LEU A 467 9.84 10.26 -6.38
CA LEU A 467 9.71 11.07 -5.16
C LEU A 467 9.62 12.58 -5.44
N GLY A 468 9.62 13.00 -6.72
CA GLY A 468 9.67 14.41 -7.10
C GLY A 468 11.05 15.05 -6.91
N LEU A 469 12.10 14.24 -6.75
CA LEU A 469 13.48 14.70 -6.62
C LEU A 469 14.17 14.75 -7.98
N ALA A 470 15.11 15.67 -8.16
CA ALA A 470 15.79 15.90 -9.44
C ALA A 470 16.89 14.87 -9.71
N ALA A 471 17.58 14.39 -8.67
CA ALA A 471 18.67 13.43 -8.79
C ALA A 471 18.71 12.43 -7.62
N ALA A 472 19.38 11.29 -7.83
CA ALA A 472 19.61 10.27 -6.82
C ALA A 472 20.41 10.82 -5.63
N ALA A 473 21.33 11.74 -5.87
CA ALA A 473 22.09 12.41 -4.81
C ALA A 473 21.18 13.20 -3.84
N ASP A 474 20.07 13.77 -4.33
CA ASP A 474 19.09 14.45 -3.49
C ASP A 474 18.34 13.46 -2.61
N LEU A 475 17.98 12.30 -3.16
CA LEU A 475 17.35 11.20 -2.43
C LEU A 475 18.28 10.66 -1.34
N GLU A 476 19.55 10.40 -1.66
CA GLU A 476 20.54 9.90 -0.71
C GLU A 476 20.75 10.91 0.43
N THR A 477 20.88 12.20 0.11
CA THR A 477 21.06 13.26 1.10
C THR A 477 19.83 13.38 2.01
N ALA A 478 18.63 13.43 1.44
CA ALA A 478 17.38 13.51 2.19
C ALA A 478 17.20 12.29 3.10
N LEU A 479 17.44 11.08 2.57
CA LEU A 479 17.34 9.84 3.32
C LEU A 479 18.33 9.78 4.47
N ALA A 480 19.59 10.14 4.25
CA ALA A 480 20.60 10.20 5.31
C ALA A 480 20.18 11.17 6.42
N GLY A 481 19.70 12.36 6.05
CA GLY A 481 19.20 13.35 7.00
C GLY A 481 18.02 12.83 7.84
N HIS A 482 17.02 12.21 7.21
CA HIS A 482 15.88 11.63 7.92
C HIS A 482 16.27 10.44 8.80
N ARG A 483 17.13 9.54 8.34
CA ARG A 483 17.61 8.41 9.14
C ARG A 483 18.40 8.85 10.37
N ASN A 484 19.25 9.87 10.24
CA ASN A 484 19.98 10.43 11.38
C ASN A 484 19.01 10.97 12.44
N ARG A 485 17.99 11.74 12.01
CA ARG A 485 16.93 12.24 12.90
C ARG A 485 16.18 11.11 13.61
N VAL A 486 15.86 10.02 12.91
CA VAL A 486 15.21 8.85 13.51
C VAL A 486 16.09 8.21 14.58
N ARG A 487 17.37 7.96 14.28
CA ARG A 487 18.28 7.31 15.25
C ARG A 487 18.44 8.14 16.51
N GLU A 488 18.83 9.41 16.37
CA GLU A 488 19.03 10.32 17.50
C GLU A 488 17.73 10.49 18.30
N GLY A 489 16.60 10.67 17.61
CA GLY A 489 15.31 10.86 18.25
C GLY A 489 14.79 9.63 18.98
N CYS A 490 14.90 8.44 18.38
CA CYS A 490 14.45 7.20 19.00
C CYS A 490 15.35 6.80 20.17
N ASP A 491 16.68 6.95 20.05
CA ASP A 491 17.61 6.70 21.15
C ASP A 491 17.32 7.63 22.34
N HIS A 492 17.07 8.92 22.07
CA HIS A 492 16.68 9.87 23.11
C HIS A 492 15.38 9.47 23.83
N LEU A 493 14.36 9.02 23.09
CA LEU A 493 13.10 8.56 23.69
C LEU A 493 13.30 7.29 24.53
N LEU A 494 14.09 6.33 24.04
CA LEU A 494 14.40 5.09 24.74
C LEU A 494 15.17 5.33 26.04
N ASP A 495 16.14 6.23 26.01
CA ASP A 495 16.98 6.56 27.16
C ASP A 495 16.19 7.31 28.24
N ARG A 496 15.36 8.28 27.83
CA ARG A 496 14.44 8.98 28.75
C ARG A 496 13.45 8.02 29.39
N ALA A 497 12.83 7.16 28.59
CA ALA A 497 11.90 6.15 29.08
C ALA A 497 12.57 5.21 30.09
N ALA A 498 13.78 4.73 29.81
CA ALA A 498 14.53 3.87 30.72
C ALA A 498 14.88 4.56 32.05
N ALA A 499 15.06 5.90 32.03
CA ALA A 499 15.28 6.70 33.23
C ALA A 499 13.99 6.99 34.04
N GLY A 500 12.82 6.60 33.54
CA GLY A 500 11.53 6.82 34.19
C GLY A 500 11.02 8.27 34.12
N ALA A 501 11.50 9.03 33.14
CA ALA A 501 11.27 10.48 32.98
C ALA A 501 10.36 10.84 31.80
#